data_AF-A0A1G5QUC8-F1
#
_entry.id   AF-A0A1G5QUC8-F1
#
_cell.length_a   1.000
_cell.length_b   1.000
_cell.length_c   1.000
_cell.angle_alpha   90.00
_cell.angle_beta   90.00
_cell.angle_gamma   90.00
#
_symmetry.space_group_name_H-M   'P 1'
#
loop_
_entity.id
_entity.type
_entity.pdbx_description
1 polymer ?
#
loop_
_entity_poly.entity_id
_entity_poly.type
_entity_poly.pdbx_seq_one_letter_code
_entity_poly.pdbx_strand_id
1 'polypeptide(L)'
;MRKPRPLRWLAQRNGSKIVMVFLGAHHSATLVLYFGHAIGLGGTLTLVLPEGSLHIDQMKEQLSLAVVSMVVTGAGMSTLSWSTDMDGIDTSVRSHVDYPNVYGPTLDIQLKCTSSGWRDKGTHIEYQISRRLYEKMCNPKRHSPAVFCVTMVPEDATSWLNHDVEGLLARAHSYWQAARDFPPLGEGRESVTLKVPKANEFTPAQLLSMIVDLHDAESA
;
A
#
# COMPACT_ATOMS: atom_id res chain seq x y z
N MET A 1 -34.69 -27.12 -19.30
CA MET A 1 -33.83 -26.05 -18.74
C MET A 1 -34.43 -24.69 -19.09
N ARG A 2 -34.88 -23.91 -18.11
CA ARG A 2 -35.40 -22.54 -18.33
C ARG A 2 -34.20 -21.58 -18.45
N LYS A 3 -34.14 -20.78 -19.52
CA LYS A 3 -33.18 -19.67 -19.64
C LYS A 3 -33.37 -18.69 -18.46
N PRO A 4 -32.30 -18.13 -17.87
CA PRO A 4 -32.44 -17.07 -16.88
C PRO A 4 -33.10 -15.86 -17.55
N ARG A 5 -34.05 -15.22 -16.85
CA ARG A 5 -34.67 -13.98 -17.32
C ARG A 5 -33.63 -12.86 -17.30
N PRO A 6 -33.58 -11.96 -18.30
CA PRO A 6 -32.64 -10.85 -18.28
C PRO A 6 -32.97 -9.92 -17.10
N LEU A 7 -31.92 -9.47 -16.40
CA LEU A 7 -32.02 -8.34 -15.47
C LEU A 7 -32.57 -7.13 -16.25
N ARG A 8 -33.72 -6.63 -15.81
CA ARG A 8 -34.32 -5.40 -16.36
C ARG A 8 -33.65 -4.20 -15.68
N TRP A 9 -32.97 -3.40 -16.48
CA TRP A 9 -32.47 -2.09 -16.09
C TRP A 9 -33.60 -1.06 -16.19
N LEU A 10 -33.80 -0.26 -15.14
CA LEU A 10 -34.59 0.96 -15.20
C LEU A 10 -33.62 2.12 -14.99
N ALA A 11 -33.11 2.67 -16.09
CA ALA A 11 -32.41 3.94 -16.08
C ALA A 11 -33.45 5.04 -16.29
N GLN A 12 -33.71 5.85 -15.26
CA GLN A 12 -34.53 7.04 -15.40
C GLN A 12 -33.64 8.28 -15.31
N ARG A 13 -33.61 9.05 -16.38
CA ARG A 13 -32.86 10.30 -16.47
C ARG A 13 -33.73 11.43 -15.95
N ASN A 14 -33.26 12.17 -14.95
CA ASN A 14 -33.91 13.41 -14.51
C ASN A 14 -32.84 14.50 -14.40
N GLY A 15 -32.75 15.35 -15.44
CA GLY A 15 -31.67 16.34 -15.59
C GLY A 15 -30.28 15.70 -15.79
N SER A 16 -29.27 16.23 -15.08
CA SER A 16 -27.84 15.84 -15.19
C SER A 16 -27.47 14.54 -14.47
N LYS A 17 -28.44 13.79 -13.90
CA LYS A 17 -28.19 12.61 -13.05
C LYS A 17 -28.81 11.35 -13.68
N ILE A 18 -28.12 10.20 -13.53
CA ILE A 18 -28.52 8.88 -14.03
C ILE A 18 -28.73 7.95 -12.84
N VAL A 19 -29.95 7.50 -12.58
CA VAL A 19 -30.21 6.54 -11.48
C VAL A 19 -30.21 5.12 -12.03
N MET A 20 -29.42 4.22 -11.43
CA MET A 20 -29.47 2.77 -11.69
C MET A 20 -30.02 2.04 -10.46
N VAL A 21 -31.06 1.24 -10.65
CA VAL A 21 -31.67 0.40 -9.61
C VAL A 21 -31.57 -1.06 -10.03
N PHE A 22 -31.05 -1.90 -9.14
CA PHE A 22 -31.11 -3.36 -9.26
C PHE A 22 -32.25 -3.91 -8.40
N LEU A 23 -33.17 -4.64 -9.00
CA LEU A 23 -34.22 -5.38 -8.29
C LEU A 23 -33.84 -6.86 -8.23
N GLY A 24 -33.24 -7.27 -7.10
CA GLY A 24 -33.08 -8.67 -6.73
C GLY A 24 -34.32 -9.16 -5.95
N ALA A 25 -34.77 -10.38 -6.23
CA ALA A 25 -35.84 -11.02 -5.48
C ALA A 25 -35.30 -11.52 -4.14
N HIS A 26 -36.01 -11.19 -3.04
CA HIS A 26 -35.77 -11.52 -1.62
C HIS A 26 -35.03 -10.45 -0.79
N HIS A 27 -35.84 -9.71 0.01
CA HIS A 27 -35.57 -8.84 1.18
C HIS A 27 -34.27 -7.99 1.17
N SER A 28 -34.32 -6.75 0.64
CA SER A 28 -34.51 -5.45 1.35
C SER A 28 -33.32 -5.06 2.27
N ALA A 29 -32.46 -4.06 2.01
CA ALA A 29 -32.61 -2.83 1.23
C ALA A 29 -31.25 -2.37 0.65
N THR A 30 -31.29 -1.78 -0.56
CA THR A 30 -30.14 -1.21 -1.27
C THR A 30 -30.22 0.31 -1.18
N LEU A 31 -29.24 0.96 -0.55
CA LEU A 31 -29.12 2.43 -0.52
C LEU A 31 -28.06 2.86 -1.55
N VAL A 32 -28.50 3.53 -2.61
CA VAL A 32 -27.64 4.18 -3.61
C VAL A 32 -27.72 5.68 -3.35
N LEU A 33 -26.61 6.35 -3.06
CA LEU A 33 -26.57 7.80 -2.92
C LEU A 33 -25.68 8.46 -3.97
N TYR A 34 -26.29 9.44 -4.64
CA TYR A 34 -25.67 10.41 -5.52
C TYR A 34 -25.13 11.59 -4.70
N PHE A 35 -24.08 12.23 -5.19
CA PHE A 35 -23.55 13.50 -4.67
C PHE A 35 -24.67 14.50 -4.29
N GLY A 36 -24.62 14.94 -3.03
CA GLY A 36 -25.41 16.03 -2.45
C GLY A 36 -26.41 15.60 -1.37
N HIS A 37 -26.00 15.73 -0.10
CA HIS A 37 -26.79 15.63 1.15
C HIS A 37 -27.52 14.30 1.43
N ALA A 38 -26.98 13.51 2.36
CA ALA A 38 -27.66 12.37 2.96
C ALA A 38 -28.38 12.80 4.25
N ILE A 39 -29.71 12.68 4.28
CA ILE A 39 -30.50 12.64 5.52
C ILE A 39 -30.62 11.17 5.91
N GLY A 40 -30.22 10.86 7.15
CA GLY A 40 -29.90 9.51 7.59
C GLY A 40 -31.06 8.52 7.63
N LEU A 41 -30.76 7.28 7.26
CA LEU A 41 -31.32 6.04 7.78
C LEU A 41 -30.16 5.03 7.85
N GLY A 42 -30.00 4.34 8.98
CA GLY A 42 -28.87 3.49 9.31
C GLY A 42 -28.70 2.25 8.42
N GLY A 43 -28.26 2.45 7.19
CA GLY A 43 -27.72 1.41 6.32
C GLY A 43 -26.22 1.58 6.17
N THR A 44 -25.47 0.49 6.23
CA THR A 44 -24.04 0.50 5.87
C THR A 44 -23.92 0.86 4.39
N LEU A 45 -23.30 2.01 4.11
CA LEU A 45 -23.00 2.40 2.74
C LEU A 45 -21.84 1.52 2.23
N THR A 46 -22.15 0.53 1.40
CA THR A 46 -21.11 -0.29 0.76
C THR A 46 -20.63 0.42 -0.50
N LEU A 47 -19.36 0.81 -0.53
CA LEU A 47 -18.71 1.30 -1.74
C LEU A 47 -18.64 0.16 -2.77
N VAL A 48 -19.04 0.42 -4.01
CA VAL A 48 -18.90 -0.53 -5.14
C VAL A 48 -18.04 0.12 -6.20
N LEU A 49 -16.94 -0.53 -6.57
CA LEU A 49 -16.06 -0.05 -7.63
C LEU A 49 -16.74 -0.25 -8.99
N PRO A 50 -16.83 0.79 -9.84
CA PRO A 50 -17.45 0.67 -11.16
C PRO A 50 -16.62 -0.20 -12.11
N GLU A 51 -17.28 -0.73 -13.14
CA GLU A 51 -16.60 -1.43 -14.25
C GLU A 51 -15.57 -0.50 -14.92
N GLY A 52 -14.41 -1.04 -15.26
CA GLY A 52 -13.29 -0.26 -15.80
C GLY A 52 -12.42 0.44 -14.74
N SER A 53 -12.70 0.24 -13.44
CA SER A 53 -11.76 0.63 -12.37
C SER A 53 -10.40 -0.06 -12.54
N LEU A 54 -9.37 0.52 -11.92
CA LEU A 54 -8.03 -0.07 -11.89
C LEU A 54 -8.05 -1.53 -11.43
N HIS A 55 -7.16 -2.34 -12.00
CA HIS A 55 -6.98 -3.71 -11.53
C HIS A 55 -6.52 -3.70 -10.07
N ILE A 56 -6.92 -4.70 -9.29
CA ILE A 56 -6.64 -4.74 -7.84
C ILE A 56 -5.15 -4.61 -7.51
N ASP A 57 -4.28 -5.20 -8.33
CA ASP A 57 -2.83 -5.12 -8.10
C ASP A 57 -2.27 -3.71 -8.38
N GLN A 58 -2.84 -2.99 -9.35
CA GLN A 58 -2.49 -1.58 -9.57
C GLN A 58 -3.01 -0.72 -8.43
N MET A 59 -4.21 -1.00 -7.91
CA MET A 59 -4.71 -0.30 -6.72
C MET A 59 -3.81 -0.54 -5.50
N LYS A 60 -3.32 -1.77 -5.32
CA LYS A 60 -2.35 -2.12 -4.26
C LYS A 60 -1.06 -1.33 -4.39
N GLU A 61 -0.50 -1.26 -5.59
CA GLU A 61 0.71 -0.49 -5.89
C GLU A 61 0.52 1.00 -5.53
N GLN A 62 -0.55 1.62 -6.05
CA GLN A 62 -0.89 3.02 -5.79
C GLN A 62 -1.14 3.28 -4.30
N LEU A 63 -1.84 2.37 -3.62
CA LEU A 63 -2.12 2.50 -2.18
C LEU A 63 -0.83 2.42 -1.35
N SER A 64 0.09 1.48 -1.63
CA SER A 64 1.35 1.41 -0.88
C SER A 64 2.17 2.69 -1.01
N LEU A 65 2.23 3.28 -2.21
CA LEU A 65 2.91 4.55 -2.41
C LEU A 65 2.23 5.67 -1.62
N ALA A 66 0.89 5.75 -1.66
CA ALA A 66 0.14 6.77 -0.93
C ALA A 66 0.34 6.67 0.60
N VAL A 67 0.29 5.45 1.14
CA VAL A 67 0.51 5.20 2.58
C VAL A 67 1.91 5.60 3.01
N VAL A 68 2.93 5.19 2.25
CA VAL A 68 4.32 5.60 2.53
C VAL A 68 4.47 7.11 2.42
N SER A 69 3.85 7.75 1.43
CA SER A 69 3.89 9.20 1.27
C SER A 69 3.28 9.95 2.46
N MET A 70 2.17 9.45 3.00
CA MET A 70 1.57 10.01 4.22
C MET A 70 2.50 9.88 5.44
N VAL A 71 3.11 8.71 5.63
CA VAL A 71 4.07 8.46 6.72
C VAL A 71 5.29 9.39 6.61
N VAL A 72 5.85 9.50 5.41
CA VAL A 72 7.02 10.33 5.10
C VAL A 72 6.71 11.82 5.34
N THR A 73 5.54 12.27 4.90
CA THR A 73 5.07 13.64 5.14
C THR A 73 4.87 13.89 6.64
N GLY A 74 4.30 12.92 7.37
CA GLY A 74 4.15 12.99 8.83
C GLY A 74 5.48 13.02 9.59
N ALA A 75 6.55 12.50 8.99
CA ALA A 75 7.92 12.59 9.51
C ALA A 75 8.64 13.90 9.10
N GLY A 76 8.00 14.79 8.36
CA GLY A 76 8.62 16.05 7.89
C GLY A 76 9.65 15.84 6.77
N MET A 77 9.57 14.73 6.04
CA MET A 77 10.50 14.37 4.97
C MET A 77 9.84 14.46 3.59
N SER A 78 10.61 14.31 2.52
CA SER A 78 10.07 14.27 1.15
C SER A 78 10.20 12.90 0.51
N THR A 79 9.16 12.47 -0.20
CA THR A 79 9.23 11.36 -1.14
C THR A 79 9.82 11.82 -2.47
N LEU A 80 10.66 10.99 -3.07
CA LEU A 80 11.26 11.16 -4.39
C LEU A 80 10.69 10.11 -5.33
N SER A 81 10.33 10.53 -6.53
CA SER A 81 9.79 9.66 -7.59
C SER A 81 10.83 9.45 -8.69
N TRP A 82 10.87 8.24 -9.22
CA TRP A 82 11.73 7.86 -10.35
C TRP A 82 10.90 7.74 -11.63
N SER A 83 11.42 8.24 -12.76
CA SER A 83 10.74 8.11 -14.05
C SER A 83 10.88 6.71 -14.66
N THR A 84 11.85 5.91 -14.18
CA THR A 84 12.12 4.54 -14.63
C THR A 84 12.49 3.65 -13.45
N ASP A 85 11.88 2.46 -13.34
CA ASP A 85 12.28 1.43 -12.35
C ASP A 85 13.45 0.59 -12.89
N MET A 86 14.65 1.15 -12.78
CA MET A 86 15.88 0.45 -13.16
C MET A 86 16.54 -0.26 -11.98
N ASP A 87 16.30 0.18 -10.76
CA ASP A 87 17.07 -0.22 -9.58
C ASP A 87 16.26 -1.05 -8.57
N GLY A 88 15.01 -1.43 -8.89
CA GLY A 88 14.16 -2.15 -7.94
C GLY A 88 13.83 -1.26 -6.76
N ILE A 89 13.46 -0.01 -7.08
CA ILE A 89 13.12 1.05 -6.13
C ILE A 89 11.85 1.67 -6.66
N ASP A 90 10.79 1.66 -5.84
CA ASP A 90 9.53 2.30 -6.21
C ASP A 90 9.54 3.78 -5.82
N THR A 91 10.20 4.12 -4.70
CA THR A 91 10.37 5.50 -4.24
C THR A 91 11.60 5.62 -3.34
N SER A 92 12.07 6.85 -3.13
CA SER A 92 13.07 7.14 -2.11
C SER A 92 12.55 8.21 -1.15
N VAL A 93 13.08 8.24 0.06
CA VAL A 93 12.78 9.24 1.07
C VAL A 93 14.01 10.10 1.28
N ARG A 94 13.82 11.40 1.48
CA ARG A 94 14.90 12.33 1.80
C ARG A 94 14.55 13.12 3.06
N SER A 95 15.45 13.07 4.04
CA SER A 95 15.45 14.05 5.13
C SER A 95 16.11 15.35 4.66
N HIS A 96 15.63 16.47 5.18
CA HIS A 96 16.21 17.80 4.94
C HIS A 96 16.90 18.35 6.19
N VAL A 97 17.07 17.51 7.20
CA VAL A 97 17.77 17.83 8.45
C VAL A 97 19.27 17.65 8.25
N ASP A 98 20.04 18.53 8.88
CA ASP A 98 21.49 18.42 9.02
C ASP A 98 21.79 17.62 10.30
N TYR A 99 22.14 16.34 10.14
CA TYR A 99 22.52 15.48 11.26
C TYR A 99 24.03 15.60 11.50
N PRO A 100 24.53 15.30 12.72
CA PRO A 100 25.95 15.50 13.06
C PRO A 100 26.95 14.91 12.07
N ASN A 101 26.63 13.77 11.43
CA ASN A 101 27.51 13.05 10.52
C ASN A 101 27.00 12.96 9.08
N VAL A 102 25.77 13.41 8.79
CA VAL A 102 25.15 13.24 7.47
C VAL A 102 24.20 14.39 7.13
N TYR A 103 24.41 14.97 5.95
CA TYR A 103 23.54 16.01 5.41
C TYR A 103 22.61 15.42 4.34
N GLY A 104 21.31 15.64 4.51
CA GLY A 104 20.29 15.24 3.53
C GLY A 104 20.23 13.74 3.24
N PRO A 105 20.27 12.85 4.26
CA PRO A 105 20.28 11.41 4.04
C PRO A 105 19.07 10.94 3.23
N THR A 106 19.28 9.92 2.41
CA THR A 106 18.27 9.34 1.53
C THR A 106 18.10 7.85 1.78
N LEU A 107 16.86 7.37 1.76
CA LEU A 107 16.51 5.96 1.95
C LEU A 107 15.76 5.47 0.73
N ASP A 108 16.27 4.44 0.07
CA ASP A 108 15.59 3.80 -1.06
C ASP A 108 14.58 2.75 -0.57
N ILE A 109 13.40 2.71 -1.19
CA ILE A 109 12.32 1.82 -0.77
C ILE A 109 11.78 1.03 -1.96
N GLN A 110 11.79 -0.30 -1.83
CA GLN A 110 10.93 -1.17 -2.63
C GLN A 110 9.65 -1.44 -1.85
N LEU A 111 8.51 -1.11 -2.46
CA LEU A 111 7.18 -1.32 -1.94
C LEU A 111 6.60 -2.65 -2.45
N LYS A 112 5.85 -3.31 -1.57
CA LYS A 112 4.89 -4.34 -1.91
C LYS A 112 3.62 -4.10 -1.10
N CYS A 113 2.49 -4.50 -1.66
CA CYS A 113 1.22 -4.45 -0.97
C CYS A 113 0.49 -5.79 -1.15
N THR A 114 -0.08 -6.32 -0.07
CA THR A 114 -0.75 -7.62 -0.11
C THR A 114 -1.94 -7.66 0.84
N SER A 115 -2.99 -8.33 0.38
CA SER A 115 -4.18 -8.64 1.18
C SER A 115 -4.15 -10.05 1.77
N SER A 116 -3.03 -10.75 1.58
CA SER A 116 -2.98 -12.19 1.74
C SER A 116 -2.66 -12.58 3.18
N GLY A 117 -3.69 -12.97 3.94
CA GLY A 117 -3.56 -13.31 5.36
C GLY A 117 -2.59 -14.46 5.65
N TRP A 118 -2.39 -15.42 4.73
CA TRP A 118 -1.46 -16.53 4.95
C TRP A 118 0.02 -16.11 5.04
N ARG A 119 0.35 -14.90 4.55
CA ARG A 119 1.68 -14.32 4.68
C ARG A 119 1.95 -13.80 6.09
N ASP A 120 0.91 -13.47 6.85
CA ASP A 120 1.05 -13.08 8.25
C ASP A 120 1.28 -14.31 9.12
N LYS A 121 2.45 -14.38 9.76
CA LYS A 121 2.85 -15.46 10.67
C LYS A 121 2.73 -15.06 12.14
N GLY A 122 1.97 -14.01 12.44
CA GLY A 122 1.77 -13.46 13.77
C GLY A 122 2.88 -12.48 14.16
N THR A 123 4.15 -12.88 14.06
CA THR A 123 5.31 -12.03 14.43
C THR A 123 6.00 -11.35 13.26
N HIS A 124 5.79 -11.87 12.04
CA HIS A 124 6.42 -11.38 10.82
C HIS A 124 5.52 -11.65 9.60
N ILE A 125 5.81 -10.94 8.51
CA ILE A 125 5.20 -11.14 7.20
C ILE A 125 6.19 -11.90 6.30
N GLU A 126 5.76 -13.01 5.72
CA GLU A 126 6.55 -13.76 4.75
C GLU A 126 6.35 -13.24 3.32
N TYR A 127 7.45 -12.85 2.68
CA TYR A 127 7.42 -12.37 1.31
C TYR A 127 8.56 -12.95 0.47
N GLN A 128 8.21 -13.58 -0.64
CA GLN A 128 9.20 -14.11 -1.58
C GLN A 128 9.61 -13.02 -2.55
N ILE A 129 10.90 -12.77 -2.67
CA ILE A 129 11.48 -11.84 -3.65
C ILE A 129 12.32 -12.61 -4.67
N SER A 130 12.35 -12.11 -5.91
CA SER A 130 13.13 -12.71 -6.99
C SER A 130 14.63 -12.47 -6.79
N ARG A 131 15.46 -13.34 -7.37
CA ARG A 131 16.91 -13.16 -7.48
C ARG A 131 17.26 -11.76 -7.99
N ARG A 132 16.62 -11.32 -9.09
CA ARG A 132 16.87 -10.02 -9.70
C ARG A 132 16.62 -8.85 -8.73
N LEU A 133 15.52 -8.89 -7.97
CA LEU A 133 15.23 -7.85 -6.99
C LEU A 133 16.22 -7.91 -5.82
N TYR A 134 16.52 -9.12 -5.32
CA TYR A 134 17.50 -9.33 -4.26
C TYR A 134 18.87 -8.76 -4.63
N GLU A 135 19.40 -9.11 -5.81
CA GLU A 135 20.71 -8.67 -6.30
C GLU A 135 20.78 -7.14 -6.45
N LYS A 136 19.69 -6.51 -6.88
CA LYS A 136 19.59 -5.04 -6.95
C LYS A 136 19.58 -4.42 -5.55
N MET A 137 18.74 -4.90 -4.64
CA MET A 137 18.56 -4.30 -3.32
C MET A 137 19.79 -4.51 -2.41
N CYS A 138 20.43 -5.67 -2.50
CA CYS A 138 21.59 -6.02 -1.66
C CYS A 138 22.93 -5.67 -2.32
N ASN A 139 22.93 -4.87 -3.39
CA ASN A 139 24.17 -4.50 -4.07
C ASN A 139 25.04 -3.66 -3.11
N PRO A 140 26.26 -4.12 -2.76
CA PRO A 140 27.11 -3.42 -1.80
C PRO A 140 27.65 -2.08 -2.31
N LYS A 141 27.43 -1.77 -3.60
CA LYS A 141 27.83 -0.49 -4.22
C LYS A 141 26.69 0.54 -4.23
N ARG A 142 25.60 0.29 -3.48
CA ARG A 142 24.52 1.27 -3.36
C ARG A 142 25.03 2.52 -2.65
N HIS A 143 24.57 3.67 -3.14
CA HIS A 143 24.83 4.95 -2.49
C HIS A 143 23.94 5.14 -1.26
N SER A 144 22.66 4.81 -1.39
CA SER A 144 21.67 4.97 -0.33
C SER A 144 21.34 3.62 0.28
N PRO A 145 21.13 3.53 1.60
CA PRO A 145 20.56 2.34 2.22
C PRO A 145 19.21 2.01 1.57
N ALA A 146 18.88 0.72 1.49
CA ALA A 146 17.64 0.24 0.90
C ALA A 146 16.82 -0.58 1.89
N VAL A 147 15.50 -0.38 1.88
CA VAL A 147 14.55 -1.18 2.67
C VAL A 147 13.47 -1.77 1.78
N PHE A 148 12.99 -2.95 2.16
CA PHE A 148 11.81 -3.57 1.57
C PHE A 148 10.63 -3.36 2.52
N CYS A 149 9.59 -2.72 2.01
CA CYS A 149 8.40 -2.37 2.78
C CYS A 149 7.19 -3.15 2.24
N VAL A 150 6.48 -3.82 3.14
CA VAL A 150 5.24 -4.56 2.83
C VAL A 150 4.06 -3.90 3.54
N THR A 151 3.09 -3.43 2.76
CA THR A 151 1.80 -2.95 3.25
C THR A 151 0.77 -4.08 3.25
N MET A 152 0.25 -4.40 4.43
CA MET A 152 -0.85 -5.34 4.64
C MET A 152 -2.19 -4.59 4.60
N VAL A 153 -3.13 -5.08 3.79
CA VAL A 153 -4.47 -4.51 3.64
C VAL A 153 -5.56 -5.58 3.77
N PRO A 154 -6.82 -5.23 4.06
CA PRO A 154 -7.94 -6.17 3.97
C PRO A 154 -8.11 -6.80 2.57
N GLU A 155 -8.76 -7.97 2.50
CA GLU A 155 -9.11 -8.61 1.21
C GLU A 155 -10.05 -7.76 0.36
N ASP A 156 -11.02 -7.10 1.00
CA ASP A 156 -11.96 -6.21 0.33
C ASP A 156 -11.37 -4.81 0.16
N ALA A 157 -11.08 -4.44 -1.08
CA ALA A 157 -10.54 -3.14 -1.45
C ALA A 157 -11.41 -1.96 -1.05
N THR A 158 -12.73 -2.18 -0.97
CA THR A 158 -13.68 -1.12 -0.61
C THR A 158 -13.58 -0.72 0.85
N SER A 159 -12.93 -1.55 1.66
CA SER A 159 -12.69 -1.30 3.09
C SER A 159 -11.34 -0.66 3.41
N TRP A 160 -10.46 -0.49 2.40
CA TRP A 160 -9.10 0.03 2.61
C TRP A 160 -9.08 1.46 3.14
N LEU A 161 -10.04 2.29 2.73
CA LEU A 161 -10.15 3.69 3.14
C LEU A 161 -11.54 3.95 3.70
N ASN A 162 -11.60 4.63 4.84
CA ASN A 162 -12.82 5.22 5.38
C ASN A 162 -12.55 6.70 5.63
N HIS A 163 -13.52 7.55 5.26
CA HIS A 163 -13.43 8.97 5.46
C HIS A 163 -14.71 9.49 6.10
N ASP A 164 -14.57 10.21 7.19
CA ASP A 164 -15.67 10.82 7.92
C ASP A 164 -15.28 12.21 8.43
N VAL A 165 -16.05 12.74 9.40
CA VAL A 165 -15.82 14.06 9.98
C VAL A 165 -14.59 14.10 10.90
N GLU A 166 -14.13 12.96 11.40
CA GLU A 166 -12.95 12.83 12.25
C GLU A 166 -11.68 12.67 11.41
N GLY A 167 -11.81 12.20 10.17
CA GLY A 167 -10.77 12.30 9.16
C GLY A 167 -10.69 11.08 8.25
N LEU A 168 -9.46 10.75 7.85
CA LEU A 168 -9.16 9.62 6.96
C LEU A 168 -8.57 8.46 7.76
N LEU A 169 -9.23 7.31 7.73
CA LEU A 169 -8.70 6.04 8.19
C LEU A 169 -8.26 5.19 7.00
N ALA A 170 -6.96 4.92 6.91
CA ALA A 170 -6.41 3.92 6.00
C ALA A 170 -6.15 2.60 6.75
N ARG A 171 -6.83 1.52 6.36
CA ARG A 171 -6.61 0.17 6.87
C ARG A 171 -5.43 -0.48 6.14
N ALA A 172 -4.25 0.12 6.28
CA ALA A 172 -3.04 -0.27 5.58
C ALA A 172 -1.87 -0.22 6.56
N HIS A 173 -1.36 -1.39 6.95
CA HIS A 173 -0.27 -1.51 7.92
C HIS A 173 1.02 -1.88 7.21
N SER A 174 1.99 -0.96 7.23
CA SER A 174 3.26 -1.12 6.56
C SER A 174 4.35 -1.59 7.52
N TYR A 175 5.13 -2.58 7.10
CA TYR A 175 6.27 -3.12 7.85
C TYR A 175 7.51 -3.15 6.96
N TRP A 176 8.71 -3.06 7.54
CA TRP A 176 9.94 -2.95 6.76
C TRP A 176 11.08 -3.85 7.24
N GLN A 177 12.00 -4.17 6.32
CA GLN A 177 13.27 -4.84 6.61
C GLN A 177 14.37 -4.22 5.75
N ALA A 178 15.53 -3.94 6.35
CA ALA A 178 16.68 -3.44 5.61
C ALA A 178 17.26 -4.52 4.68
N ALA A 179 17.71 -4.12 3.49
CA ALA A 179 18.28 -5.03 2.50
C ALA A 179 19.52 -5.78 3.02
N ARG A 180 20.35 -5.10 3.83
CA ARG A 180 21.53 -5.71 4.47
C ARG A 180 21.19 -6.85 5.44
N ASP A 181 19.97 -6.87 5.95
CA ASP A 181 19.48 -7.91 6.88
C ASP A 181 18.74 -9.04 6.16
N PHE A 182 18.75 -9.06 4.82
CA PHE A 182 18.14 -10.14 4.08
C PHE A 182 18.92 -11.44 4.30
N PRO A 183 18.22 -12.59 4.40
CA PRO A 183 18.89 -13.88 4.42
C PRO A 183 19.65 -14.09 3.10
N PRO A 184 20.80 -14.78 3.14
CA PRO A 184 21.60 -15.00 1.93
C PRO A 184 20.79 -15.74 0.87
N LEU A 185 20.89 -15.29 -0.38
CA LEU A 185 20.33 -16.01 -1.52
C LEU A 185 21.14 -17.29 -1.73
N GLY A 186 20.51 -18.44 -1.50
CA GLY A 186 21.15 -19.74 -1.68
C GLY A 186 21.65 -19.95 -3.11
N GLU A 187 22.73 -20.71 -3.27
CA GLU A 187 23.32 -21.02 -4.57
C GLU A 187 22.29 -21.62 -5.54
N GLY A 188 22.23 -21.10 -6.77
CA GLY A 188 21.27 -21.54 -7.80
C GLY A 188 19.79 -21.24 -7.53
N ARG A 189 19.44 -20.51 -6.46
CA ARG A 189 18.04 -20.16 -6.15
C ARG A 189 17.56 -18.94 -6.92
N GLU A 190 16.38 -19.01 -7.54
CA GLU A 190 15.79 -17.86 -8.25
C GLU A 190 14.98 -16.91 -7.35
N SER A 191 14.90 -17.21 -6.06
CA SER A 191 14.19 -16.41 -5.08
C SER A 191 14.65 -16.70 -3.65
N VAL A 192 14.35 -15.76 -2.76
CA VAL A 192 14.50 -15.93 -1.31
C VAL A 192 13.22 -15.46 -0.61
N THR A 193 12.89 -16.07 0.53
CA THR A 193 11.75 -15.64 1.36
C THR A 193 12.26 -14.76 2.49
N LEU A 194 11.81 -13.52 2.51
CA LEU A 194 12.02 -12.58 3.59
C LEU A 194 11.03 -12.84 4.72
N LYS A 195 11.46 -12.56 5.95
CA LYS A 195 10.65 -12.59 7.17
C LYS A 195 10.61 -11.18 7.74
N VAL A 196 9.74 -10.34 7.20
CA VAL A 196 9.65 -8.92 7.56
C VAL A 196 9.02 -8.79 8.95
N PRO A 197 9.77 -8.36 10.00
CA PRO A 197 9.25 -8.36 11.37
C PRO A 197 8.11 -7.36 11.54
N LYS A 198 7.03 -7.75 12.23
CA LYS A 198 5.93 -6.82 12.53
C LYS A 198 6.31 -5.77 13.57
N ALA A 199 7.37 -6.00 14.34
CA ALA A 199 7.97 -5.00 15.21
C ALA A 199 8.58 -3.82 14.43
N ASN A 200 8.94 -4.04 13.15
CA ASN A 200 9.46 -3.00 12.26
C ASN A 200 8.30 -2.33 11.53
N GLU A 201 7.41 -1.64 12.25
CA GLU A 201 6.37 -0.85 11.62
C GLU A 201 6.99 0.32 10.82
N PHE A 202 6.32 0.74 9.75
CA PHE A 202 6.74 1.90 8.96
C PHE A 202 5.90 3.11 9.37
N THR A 203 6.26 3.69 10.51
CA THR A 203 5.59 4.85 11.12
C THR A 203 6.48 6.10 11.07
N PRO A 204 5.93 7.32 11.24
CA PRO A 204 6.76 8.53 11.23
C PRO A 204 7.88 8.50 12.28
N ALA A 205 7.58 8.00 13.49
CA ALA A 205 8.56 7.89 14.57
C ALA A 205 9.68 6.91 14.23
N GLN A 206 9.35 5.73 13.67
CA GLN A 206 10.37 4.76 13.27
C GLN A 206 11.16 5.23 12.05
N LEU A 207 10.54 5.95 11.11
CA LEU A 207 11.23 6.54 9.97
C LEU A 207 12.29 7.57 10.40
N LEU A 208 11.98 8.38 11.42
CA LEU A 208 12.95 9.32 12.01
C LEU A 208 14.15 8.61 12.64
N SER A 209 13.95 7.48 13.33
CA SER A 209 15.06 6.67 13.88
C SER A 209 15.87 6.01 12.77
N MET A 210 15.19 5.31 11.85
CA MET A 210 15.87 4.47 10.86
C MET A 210 16.78 5.28 9.94
N ILE A 211 16.42 6.51 9.57
CA ILE A 211 17.20 7.26 8.58
C ILE A 211 18.58 7.64 9.14
N VAL A 212 18.71 7.80 10.45
CA VAL A 212 19.99 8.05 11.14
C VAL A 212 20.74 6.72 11.28
N ASP A 213 20.10 5.71 11.87
CA ASP A 213 20.71 4.41 12.18
C ASP A 213 21.24 3.68 10.92
N LEU A 214 20.50 3.78 9.81
CA LEU A 214 20.88 3.13 8.55
C LEU A 214 22.12 3.78 7.92
N HIS A 215 22.29 5.10 8.04
CA HIS A 215 23.44 5.83 7.47
C HIS A 215 24.70 5.73 8.35
N ASP A 216 24.55 5.76 9.68
CA ASP A 216 25.67 5.58 10.60
C ASP A 216 26.29 4.18 10.47
N ALA A 217 25.46 3.15 10.28
CA ALA A 217 25.92 1.77 10.11
C ALA A 217 26.64 1.51 8.77
N GLU A 218 26.42 2.33 7.74
CA GLU A 218 27.09 2.19 6.43
C GLU A 218 28.35 3.04 6.30
N SER A 219 28.57 3.97 7.24
CA SER A 219 29.76 4.81 7.30
C SER A 219 30.91 4.19 8.12
N ALA A 220 30.67 3.03 8.75
CA ALA A 220 31.60 2.30 9.61
C ALA A 220 32.22 1.09 8.90
#